data_AF-A0A972Z607-F1
#
_entry.id   AF-A0A972Z607-F1
#
_cell.length_a   1.000
_cell.length_b   1.000
_cell.length_c   1.000
_cell.angle_alpha   90.00
_cell.angle_beta   90.00
_cell.angle_gamma   90.00
#
_symmetry.space_group_name_H-M   'P 1'
#
loop_
_entity.id
_entity.type
_entity.pdbx_description
1 polymer ?
#
loop_
_entity_poly.entity_id
_entity_poly.type
_entity_poly.pdbx_seq_one_letter_code
_entity_poly.pdbx_strand_id
1 'polypeptide(L)' 'MSIWDDVVGQSAAIEQLTRAAEHGPVHAYLFVGPSGSTKLEAARAFAAL' A
#
# COMPACT_ATOMS: atom_id res chain seq x y z
N MET A 1 -0.82 -4.25 16.30
CA MET A 1 0.09 -3.63 15.34
C MET A 1 -0.35 -4.08 13.97
N SER A 2 -0.83 -3.15 13.13
CA SER A 2 -1.24 -3.45 11.77
C SER A 2 0.00 -3.48 10.88
N ILE A 3 -0.04 -4.28 9.80
CA ILE A 3 1.00 -4.22 8.76
C ILE A 3 1.07 -2.83 8.09
N TRP A 4 0.02 -2.03 8.24
CA TRP A 4 -0.13 -0.68 7.70
C TRP A 4 0.31 0.44 8.64
N ASP A 5 0.86 0.15 9.82
CA ASP A 5 1.15 1.18 10.85
C ASP A 5 2.15 2.25 10.37
N ASP A 6 3.07 1.89 9.46
CA ASP A 6 4.04 2.83 8.87
C ASP A 6 3.47 3.64 7.67
N VAL A 7 2.24 3.33 7.22
CA VAL A 7 1.56 4.02 6.11
C VAL A 7 0.70 5.16 6.64
N VAL A 8 1.38 6.27 6.94
CA VAL A 8 0.78 7.40 7.66
C VAL A 8 -0.08 8.28 6.73
N GLY A 9 -1.35 8.47 7.10
CA GLY A 9 -2.26 9.42 6.46
C GLY A 9 -2.77 9.01 5.07
N GLN A 10 -2.58 7.75 4.65
CA GLN A 10 -2.99 7.24 3.34
C GLN A 10 -4.11 6.19 3.43
N SER A 11 -5.17 6.46 4.20
CA SER A 11 -6.26 5.50 4.43
C SER A 11 -6.93 5.01 3.14
N ALA A 12 -7.18 5.91 2.18
CA ALA A 12 -7.73 5.55 0.88
C ALA A 12 -6.82 4.62 0.08
N ALA A 13 -5.49 4.80 0.18
CA ALA A 13 -4.53 3.92 -0.49
C ALA A 13 -4.53 2.52 0.14
N ILE A 14 -4.57 2.43 1.48
CA ILE A 14 -4.66 1.15 2.21
C ILE A 14 -5.90 0.37 1.77
N GLU A 15 -7.06 1.03 1.68
CA GLU A 15 -8.30 0.39 1.25
C GLU A 15 -8.21 -0.12 -0.19
N GLN A 16 -7.65 0.69 -1.10
CA GLN A 16 -7.48 0.29 -2.50
C GLN A 16 -6.51 -0.91 -2.65
N LEU A 17 -5.39 -0.90 -1.91
CA LEU A 17 -4.40 -1.98 -1.93
C LEU A 17 -4.98 -3.26 -1.33
N THR A 18 -5.72 -3.17 -0.22
CA THR A 18 -6.37 -4.34 0.39
C THR A 18 -7.33 -5.01 -0.59
N ARG A 19 -8.18 -4.21 -1.28
CA ARG A 19 -9.05 -4.76 -2.33
C ARG A 19 -8.23 -5.37 -3.48
N ALA A 20 -7.14 -4.74 -3.89
CA ALA A 20 -6.30 -5.27 -4.96
C ALA A 20 -5.70 -6.64 -4.61
N ALA A 21 -5.29 -6.85 -3.36
CA ALA A 21 -4.81 -8.16 -2.89
C ALA A 21 -5.91 -9.23 -2.94
N GLU A 22 -7.14 -8.87 -2.53
CA GLU A 22 -8.29 -9.79 -2.56
C GLU A 22 -8.66 -10.25 -3.98
N HIS A 23 -8.46 -9.38 -4.99
CA HIS A 23 -8.71 -9.72 -6.40
C HIS A 23 -7.62 -10.59 -7.01
N GLY A 24 -6.46 -10.70 -6.36
CA GLY A 24 -5.31 -11.48 -6.80
C GLY A 24 -4.22 -10.65 -7.51
N PRO A 25 -2.98 -11.17 -7.54
CA PRO A 25 -1.83 -10.45 -8.07
C PRO A 25 -1.94 -10.21 -9.59
N VAL A 26 -1.53 -9.02 -10.02
CA VAL A 26 -1.35 -8.66 -11.44
C VAL A 26 0.13 -8.62 -11.82
N HIS A 27 0.46 -8.18 -13.04
CA HIS A 27 1.85 -8.09 -13.51
C HIS A 27 2.74 -7.20 -12.64
N ALA A 28 2.26 -6.00 -12.26
CA ALA A 28 2.99 -5.07 -11.42
C ALA A 28 2.06 -4.00 -10.82
N TYR A 29 2.50 -3.37 -9.73
CA TYR A 29 1.88 -2.18 -9.14
C TYR A 29 2.89 -1.03 -9.13
N LEU A 30 2.42 0.20 -9.38
CA LEU A 30 3.23 1.41 -9.38
C LEU A 30 2.76 2.37 -8.30
N PHE A 31 3.66 2.76 -7.40
CA PHE A 31 3.39 3.68 -6.29
C PHE A 31 3.94 5.07 -6.63
N VAL A 32 3.07 6.08 -6.73
CA VAL A 32 3.43 7.46 -7.15
C VAL A 32 2.88 8.49 -6.16
N GLY A 33 3.62 9.58 -5.98
CA GLY A 33 3.22 10.69 -5.11
C GLY A 33 4.41 11.50 -4.60
N PRO A 34 4.17 12.64 -3.93
CA PRO A 34 5.21 13.50 -3.38
C PRO A 34 6.17 12.80 -2.40
N SER A 35 7.31 13.42 -2.15
CA SER A 35 8.20 13.01 -1.05
C SER A 35 7.45 13.09 0.28
N GLY A 36 7.63 12.10 1.15
CA GLY A 36 6.93 12.02 2.45
C GLY A 36 5.58 11.29 2.43
N SER A 37 5.02 10.93 1.26
CA SER A 37 3.72 10.21 1.17
C SER A 37 3.77 8.72 1.55
N THR A 38 4.82 8.25 2.26
CA THR A 38 4.98 6.85 2.73
C THR A 38 4.83 5.75 1.65
N LYS A 39 5.24 6.05 0.42
CA LYS A 39 5.07 5.15 -0.75
C LYS A 39 5.85 3.84 -0.62
N LEU A 40 7.02 3.88 0.00
CA LEU A 40 7.87 2.70 0.18
C LEU A 40 7.30 1.79 1.27
N GLU A 41 6.82 2.38 2.34
CA GLU A 41 6.13 1.71 3.43
C GLU A 41 4.86 1.03 2.91
N ALA A 42 4.07 1.74 2.08
CA ALA A 42 2.89 1.16 1.44
C ALA A 42 3.22 -0.02 0.53
N ALA A 43 4.28 0.08 -0.28
CA ALA A 43 4.72 -1.01 -1.14
C ALA A 43 5.18 -2.24 -0.34
N ARG A 44 5.91 -2.02 0.77
CA ARG A 44 6.38 -3.11 1.66
C ARG A 44 5.23 -3.77 2.39
N ALA A 45 4.32 -2.99 2.96
CA ALA A 45 3.14 -3.49 3.64
C ALA A 45 2.25 -4.29 2.68
N PHE A 46 2.03 -3.78 1.47
CA PHE A 46 1.26 -4.49 0.45
C PHE A 46 1.92 -5.80 0.00
N ALA A 47 3.25 -5.85 -0.10
CA ALA A 47 3.96 -7.08 -0.45
C ALA A 47 3.89 -8.17 0.63
N ALA A 48 3.50 -7.81 1.85
CA ALA A 48 3.40 -8.73 2.99
C ALA A 48 1.96 -8.99 3.45
N LEU A 49 0.97 -8.37 2.79
CA LEU A 49 -0.47 -8.60 2.99
C LEU A 49 -0.91 -9.91 2.34
#